data_AF-A0A371D450-F1
#
_entry.id   AF-A0A371D450-F1
#
_cell.length_a   1.000
_cell.length_b   1.000
_cell.length_c   1.000
_cell.angle_alpha   90.00
_cell.angle_beta   90.00
_cell.angle_gamma   90.00
#
_symmetry.space_group_name_H-M   'P 1'
#
loop_
_entity.id
_entity.type
_entity.pdbx_description
1 polymer ?
#
loop_
_entity_poly.entity_id
_entity_poly.type
_entity_poly.pdbx_seq_one_letter_code
_entity_poly.pdbx_strand_id
1 'polypeptide(L)'
;MATTSTEQNSTTRPEDLSEKFPSFDHRAQVVSPFEQELKRDAQFIEKLNAMLLELVIDFHAWSAARPVFESDKTADVLEKEVKSLVDTEKEQGMSSLSMHTSSESPSLVEKTRLLLNEFIARIKLAIAALTGLAPP
;
A
#
# COMPACT_ATOMS: atom_id res chain seq x y z
N MET A 1 72.13 24.44 -66.69
CA MET A 1 71.16 23.40 -67.08
C MET A 1 70.16 23.27 -65.96
N ALA A 2 68.95 23.77 -66.18
CA ALA A 2 67.83 23.70 -65.25
C ALA A 2 66.59 23.32 -66.06
N THR A 3 65.92 22.24 -65.67
CA THR A 3 64.60 21.82 -66.17
C THR A 3 63.85 21.08 -65.06
N THR A 4 63.01 21.84 -64.36
CA THR A 4 61.60 21.61 -63.96
C THR A 4 61.02 20.19 -63.77
N SER A 5 60.44 20.01 -62.57
CA SER A 5 59.08 19.52 -62.24
C SER A 5 58.64 18.10 -62.58
N THR A 6 58.11 17.38 -61.58
CA THR A 6 56.69 16.97 -61.49
C THR A 6 56.42 16.32 -60.13
N GLU A 7 55.48 16.90 -59.38
CA GLU A 7 54.80 16.30 -58.23
C GLU A 7 54.15 14.96 -58.60
N GLN A 8 54.32 13.94 -57.76
CA GLN A 8 53.35 12.85 -57.68
C GLN A 8 52.77 12.81 -56.27
N ASN A 9 51.72 13.62 -56.11
CA ASN A 9 50.65 13.41 -55.16
C ASN A 9 50.10 11.98 -55.36
N SER A 10 50.61 11.01 -54.60
CA SER A 10 49.98 9.70 -54.46
C SER A 10 48.77 9.85 -53.54
N THR A 11 47.70 10.42 -54.10
CA THR A 11 46.34 10.25 -53.58
C THR A 11 45.99 8.78 -53.71
N THR A 12 46.32 7.99 -52.70
CA THR A 12 45.88 6.60 -52.57
C THR A 12 44.38 6.62 -52.32
N ARG A 13 43.58 6.41 -53.37
CA ARG A 13 42.14 6.15 -53.26
C ARG A 13 41.95 4.98 -52.28
N PRO A 14 40.91 4.99 -51.43
CA PRO A 14 40.59 3.83 -50.62
C PRO A 14 40.18 2.69 -51.54
N GLU A 15 41.01 1.64 -51.61
CA GLU A 15 40.75 0.36 -52.28
C GLU A 15 39.64 -0.48 -51.59
N ASP A 16 38.93 0.11 -50.64
CA ASP A 16 38.00 -0.58 -49.73
C ASP A 16 36.55 -0.66 -50.24
N LEU A 17 36.27 -0.13 -51.44
CA LEU A 17 34.91 -0.11 -52.00
C LEU A 17 34.48 -1.45 -52.65
N SER A 18 35.38 -2.44 -52.68
CA SER A 18 35.09 -3.78 -53.23
C SER A 18 34.60 -4.77 -52.17
N GLU A 19 34.63 -4.42 -50.88
CA GLU A 19 34.11 -5.30 -49.83
C GLU A 19 32.57 -5.25 -49.84
N LYS A 20 31.94 -6.40 -50.07
CA LYS A 20 30.49 -6.52 -50.10
C LYS A 20 29.98 -6.34 -48.66
N PHE A 21 29.15 -5.30 -48.44
CA PHE A 21 28.54 -5.08 -47.14
C PHE A 21 27.86 -6.37 -46.62
N PRO A 22 28.03 -6.69 -45.33
CA PRO A 22 27.34 -7.82 -44.74
C PRO A 22 25.82 -7.67 -44.94
N SER A 23 25.15 -8.78 -45.24
CA SER A 23 23.70 -8.78 -45.42
C SER A 23 23.02 -8.37 -44.11
N PHE A 24 22.20 -7.33 -44.16
CA PHE A 24 21.44 -6.86 -43.02
C PHE A 24 20.30 -7.82 -42.67
N ASP A 25 20.38 -8.46 -41.51
CA ASP A 25 19.27 -9.23 -40.96
C ASP A 25 18.38 -8.34 -40.09
N HIS A 26 17.39 -7.72 -40.74
CA HIS A 26 16.40 -6.87 -40.08
C HIS A 26 15.64 -7.59 -38.95
N ARG A 27 15.48 -8.91 -39.04
CA ARG A 27 14.72 -9.66 -38.04
C ARG A 27 15.51 -9.82 -36.75
N ALA A 28 16.77 -10.22 -36.85
CA ALA A 28 17.64 -10.35 -35.68
C ALA A 28 18.02 -8.99 -35.08
N GLN A 29 18.27 -7.98 -35.92
CA GLN A 29 18.82 -6.69 -35.46
C GLN A 29 17.75 -5.67 -35.06
N VAL A 30 16.53 -5.76 -35.60
CA VAL A 30 15.47 -4.78 -35.34
C VAL A 30 14.23 -5.43 -34.78
N VAL A 31 13.65 -6.44 -35.43
CA VAL A 31 12.33 -6.96 -34.99
C VAL A 31 12.41 -7.69 -33.65
N SER A 32 13.34 -8.63 -33.51
CA SER A 32 13.47 -9.50 -32.34
C SER A 32 13.74 -8.73 -31.03
N PRO A 33 14.63 -7.71 -30.98
CA PRO A 33 14.80 -6.90 -29.77
C PRO A 33 13.52 -6.21 -29.29
N PHE A 34 12.70 -5.69 -30.22
CA PHE A 34 11.45 -5.02 -29.86
C PHE A 34 10.38 -6.01 -29.39
N GLU A 35 10.28 -7.18 -30.03
CA GLU A 35 9.39 -8.25 -29.55
C GLU A 35 9.79 -8.73 -28.15
N GLN A 36 11.10 -8.83 -27.89
CA GLN A 36 11.63 -9.16 -26.57
C GLN A 36 11.35 -8.06 -25.55
N GLU A 37 11.48 -6.78 -25.90
CA GLU A 37 11.13 -5.66 -25.04
C GLU A 37 9.66 -5.73 -24.61
N LEU A 38 8.75 -5.87 -25.58
CA LEU A 38 7.31 -5.98 -25.32
C LEU A 38 6.98 -7.14 -24.39
N LYS A 39 7.67 -8.28 -24.55
CA LYS A 39 7.53 -9.42 -23.65
C LYS A 39 8.04 -9.12 -22.25
N ARG A 40 9.20 -8.46 -22.12
CA ARG A 40 9.75 -8.07 -20.81
C ARG A 40 8.83 -7.09 -20.09
N ASP A 41 8.26 -6.13 -20.81
CA ASP A 41 7.32 -5.16 -20.27
C ASP A 41 6.05 -5.83 -19.76
N ALA A 42 5.48 -6.74 -20.54
CA ALA A 42 4.30 -7.51 -20.11
C ALA A 42 4.58 -8.30 -18.82
N GLN A 43 5.73 -8.99 -18.74
CA GLN A 43 6.14 -9.74 -17.56
C GLN A 43 6.42 -8.82 -16.36
N PHE A 44 6.99 -7.64 -16.60
CA PHE A 44 7.25 -6.66 -15.55
C PHE A 44 5.94 -6.15 -14.94
N ILE A 45 4.97 -5.79 -15.77
CA ILE A 45 3.66 -5.31 -15.32
C ILE A 45 2.91 -6.41 -14.56
N GLU A 46 2.92 -7.64 -15.06
CA GLU A 46 2.32 -8.78 -14.37
C GLU A 46 2.93 -8.99 -12.98
N LYS A 47 4.26 -9.01 -12.90
CA LYS A 47 4.99 -9.17 -11.63
C LYS A 47 4.73 -8.01 -10.67
N LEU A 48 4.71 -6.77 -11.18
CA LEU A 48 4.44 -5.59 -10.38
C LEU A 48 3.03 -5.64 -9.78
N ASN A 49 2.03 -6.02 -10.58
CA ASN A 49 0.66 -6.16 -10.12
C ASN A 49 0.53 -7.25 -9.05
N ALA A 50 1.22 -8.38 -9.22
CA ALA A 50 1.24 -9.44 -8.21
C ALA A 50 1.82 -8.95 -6.87
N MET A 51 2.99 -8.30 -6.90
CA MET A 51 3.62 -7.75 -5.69
C MET A 51 2.74 -6.69 -5.01
N LEU A 52 2.11 -5.81 -5.80
CA LEU A 52 1.25 -4.77 -5.26
C LEU A 52 0.01 -5.37 -4.60
N LEU A 53 -0.59 -6.38 -5.22
CA LEU A 53 -1.75 -7.06 -4.67
C LEU A 53 -1.41 -7.77 -3.35
N GLU A 54 -0.28 -8.49 -3.30
CA GLU A 54 0.23 -9.13 -2.08
C GLU A 54 0.42 -8.09 -0.95
N LEU A 55 1.09 -6.97 -1.24
CA LEU A 55 1.30 -5.90 -0.27
C LEU A 55 -0.01 -5.31 0.26
N VAL A 56 -1.00 -5.08 -0.62
CA VAL A 56 -2.30 -4.54 -0.20
C VAL A 56 -3.04 -5.53 0.69
N ILE A 57 -3.01 -6.82 0.36
CA ILE A 57 -3.64 -7.87 1.17
C ILE A 57 -2.99 -7.95 2.55
N ASP A 58 -1.67 -8.00 2.61
CA ASP A 58 -0.92 -8.07 3.88
C ASP A 58 -1.16 -6.83 4.74
N PHE A 59 -1.11 -5.65 4.13
CA PHE A 59 -1.36 -4.40 4.84
C PHE A 59 -2.80 -4.33 5.35
N HIS A 60 -3.79 -4.75 4.56
CA HIS A 60 -5.18 -4.81 4.99
C HIS A 60 -5.35 -5.80 6.15
N ALA A 61 -4.79 -7.01 6.04
CA ALA A 61 -4.88 -8.01 7.11
C ALA A 61 -4.27 -7.50 8.42
N TRP A 62 -3.10 -6.88 8.34
CA TRP A 62 -2.43 -6.30 9.51
C TRP A 62 -3.21 -5.12 10.10
N SER A 63 -3.65 -4.16 9.27
CA SER A 63 -4.39 -2.99 9.73
C SER A 63 -5.79 -3.33 10.26
N ALA A 64 -6.43 -4.40 9.76
CA ALA A 64 -7.71 -4.88 10.28
C ALA A 64 -7.56 -5.61 11.62
N ALA A 65 -6.49 -6.38 11.82
CA ALA A 65 -6.24 -7.10 13.07
C ALA A 65 -5.74 -6.19 14.20
N ARG A 66 -5.03 -5.11 13.86
CA ARG A 66 -4.33 -4.25 14.81
C ARG A 66 -5.24 -3.54 15.82
N PRO A 67 -6.38 -2.92 15.46
CA PRO A 67 -7.27 -2.26 16.42
C PRO A 67 -7.76 -3.18 17.52
N VAL A 68 -8.12 -4.42 17.17
CA VAL A 68 -8.60 -5.43 18.14
C VAL A 68 -7.48 -5.80 19.11
N PHE A 69 -6.29 -6.08 18.59
CA PHE A 69 -5.13 -6.38 19.43
C PHE A 69 -4.77 -5.22 20.38
N GLU A 70 -4.81 -3.98 19.90
CA GLU A 70 -4.50 -2.80 20.70
C GLU A 70 -5.59 -2.51 21.75
N SER A 71 -6.87 -2.73 21.43
CA SER A 71 -7.96 -2.58 22.39
C SER A 71 -7.91 -3.65 23.48
N ASP A 72 -7.69 -4.90 23.11
CA ASP A 72 -7.61 -6.02 24.06
C ASP A 72 -6.44 -5.83 25.02
N LYS A 73 -5.27 -5.45 24.49
CA LYS A 73 -4.10 -5.12 25.31
C LYS A 73 -4.37 -3.98 26.29
N THR A 74 -5.15 -2.98 25.86
CA THR A 74 -5.52 -1.84 26.72
C THR A 74 -6.51 -2.27 27.79
N ALA A 75 -7.47 -3.13 27.46
CA ALA A 75 -8.41 -3.70 28.42
C ALA A 75 -7.70 -4.54 29.48
N ASP A 76 -6.73 -5.38 29.09
CA ASP A 76 -5.92 -6.18 30.00
C ASP A 76 -5.14 -5.32 31.01
N VAL A 77 -4.60 -4.18 30.56
CA VAL A 77 -3.91 -3.23 31.45
C VAL A 77 -4.90 -2.63 32.45
N LEU A 78 -6.06 -2.19 31.98
CA LEU A 78 -7.09 -1.62 32.84
C LEU A 78 -7.60 -2.63 33.87
N GLU A 79 -7.82 -3.89 33.48
CA GLU A 79 -8.24 -4.96 34.40
C GLU A 79 -7.21 -5.18 35.51
N LYS A 80 -5.91 -5.17 35.17
CA LYS A 80 -4.83 -5.28 36.17
C LYS A 80 -4.81 -4.09 37.12
N GLU A 81 -4.99 -2.87 36.62
CA GLU A 81 -5.05 -1.67 37.45
C GLU A 81 -6.26 -1.69 38.39
N VAL A 82 -7.44 -2.07 37.90
CA VAL A 82 -8.66 -2.23 38.71
C VAL A 82 -8.43 -3.27 39.80
N LYS A 83 -7.85 -4.42 39.44
CA LYS A 83 -7.54 -5.47 40.41
C LYS A 83 -6.57 -4.98 41.49
N SER A 84 -5.51 -4.27 41.09
CA SER A 84 -4.56 -3.67 42.03
C SER A 84 -5.26 -2.68 42.97
N LEU A 85 -6.18 -1.86 42.47
CA LEU A 85 -6.91 -0.89 43.29
C LEU A 85 -7.80 -1.59 44.31
N VAL A 86 -8.54 -2.62 43.90
CA VAL A 86 -9.38 -3.44 44.79
C VAL A 86 -8.55 -4.10 45.88
N ASP A 87 -7.38 -4.65 45.53
CA ASP A 87 -6.48 -5.26 46.51
C ASP A 87 -5.98 -4.20 47.53
N THR A 88 -5.61 -3.00 47.07
CA THR A 88 -5.20 -1.91 47.97
C THR A 88 -6.35 -1.39 48.86
N GLU A 89 -7.58 -1.30 48.36
CA GLU A 89 -8.75 -0.87 49.15
C GLU A 89 -9.06 -1.88 50.26
N LYS A 90 -8.92 -3.17 49.94
CA LYS A 90 -9.06 -4.27 50.90
C LYS A 90 -7.98 -4.19 51.99
N GLU A 91 -6.73 -3.92 51.63
CA GLU A 91 -5.63 -3.76 52.58
C GLU A 91 -5.80 -2.55 53.51
N GLN A 92 -6.38 -1.44 53.00
CA GLN A 92 -6.64 -0.23 53.78
C GLN A 92 -7.83 -0.36 54.75
N GLY A 93 -8.50 -1.52 54.79
CA GLY A 93 -9.60 -1.78 55.72
C GLY A 93 -10.89 -1.02 55.40
N MET A 94 -11.00 -0.42 54.20
CA MET A 94 -12.21 0.27 53.73
C MET A 94 -13.31 -0.66 53.22
N SER A 95 -13.17 -1.98 53.43
CA SER A 95 -14.15 -3.01 53.03
C SER A 95 -15.44 -2.97 53.86
N SER A 96 -16.20 -1.90 53.70
CA SER A 96 -17.64 -1.87 53.91
C SER A 96 -18.32 -0.99 52.86
N LEU A 97 -17.83 -1.00 51.62
CA LEU A 97 -18.71 -0.64 50.52
C LEU A 97 -19.66 -1.81 50.28
N SER A 98 -20.77 -1.72 51.01
CA SER A 98 -22.03 -2.39 50.74
C SER A 98 -22.14 -2.75 49.27
N MET A 99 -22.36 -4.04 49.00
CA MET A 99 -23.03 -4.51 47.81
C MET A 99 -24.41 -3.84 47.72
N HIS A 100 -24.46 -2.55 47.38
CA HIS A 100 -25.57 -2.03 46.61
C HIS A 100 -25.29 -2.45 45.19
N THR A 101 -25.80 -3.64 44.87
CA THR A 101 -26.30 -3.98 43.56
C THR A 101 -27.20 -2.85 43.05
N SER A 102 -26.59 -1.89 42.37
CA SER A 102 -27.16 -1.02 41.36
C SER A 102 -26.02 -0.81 40.36
N SER A 103 -25.66 -1.80 39.53
CA SER A 103 -26.48 -2.24 38.39
C SER A 103 -27.38 -1.11 37.91
N GLU A 104 -26.78 -0.04 37.40
CA GLU A 104 -27.25 0.80 36.28
C GLU A 104 -26.44 2.10 36.23
N SER A 105 -25.27 2.07 35.58
CA SER A 105 -24.70 3.29 35.00
C SER A 105 -24.04 2.97 33.64
N PRO A 106 -24.78 3.04 32.53
CA PRO A 106 -24.22 2.85 31.19
C PRO A 106 -23.64 4.19 30.72
N SER A 107 -22.59 4.70 31.37
CA SER A 107 -22.44 6.17 31.36
C SER A 107 -21.52 6.75 30.29
N LEU A 108 -20.53 6.04 29.76
CA LEU A 108 -19.58 6.65 28.82
C LEU A 108 -19.39 5.85 27.54
N VAL A 109 -18.96 4.59 27.63
CA VAL A 109 -18.79 3.76 26.43
C VAL A 109 -20.14 3.55 25.73
N GLU A 110 -21.20 3.29 26.49
CA GLU A 110 -22.54 3.11 25.94
C GLU A 110 -23.12 4.42 25.40
N LYS A 111 -22.84 5.56 26.04
CA LYS A 111 -23.22 6.88 25.49
C LYS A 111 -22.48 7.18 24.18
N THR A 112 -21.19 6.89 24.11
CA THR A 112 -20.41 7.05 22.88
C THR A 112 -20.91 6.11 21.78
N ARG A 113 -21.30 4.88 22.13
CA ARG A 113 -21.92 3.92 21.20
C ARG A 113 -23.26 4.41 20.67
N LEU A 114 -24.11 4.97 21.52
CA LEU A 114 -25.40 5.56 21.14
C LEU A 114 -25.23 6.79 20.25
N LEU A 115 -24.32 7.70 20.60
CA LEU A 115 -24.00 8.89 19.79
C LEU A 115 -23.44 8.52 18.42
N LEU A 116 -22.57 7.50 18.36
CA LEU A 116 -22.03 7.00 17.11
C LEU A 116 -23.12 6.40 16.22
N ASN A 117 -24.02 5.59 16.81
CA ASN A 117 -25.16 5.02 16.09
C ASN A 117 -26.10 6.10 15.56
N GLU A 118 -26.38 7.13 16.37
CA GLU A 118 -27.22 8.26 15.95
C GLU A 118 -26.56 9.06 14.83
N PHE A 119 -25.25 9.31 14.92
CA PHE A 119 -24.48 9.97 13.87
C PHE A 119 -24.52 9.19 12.55
N ILE A 120 -24.30 7.87 12.62
CA ILE A 120 -24.38 6.98 11.44
C ILE A 120 -25.80 7.00 10.85
N ALA A 121 -26.84 6.98 11.68
CA ALA A 121 -28.23 7.06 11.22
C ALA A 121 -28.51 8.38 10.49
N ARG A 122 -28.01 9.51 11.01
CA ARG A 122 -28.14 10.83 10.38
C ARG A 122 -27.38 10.90 9.05
N ILE A 123 -26.17 10.33 8.97
CA ILE A 123 -25.43 10.23 7.70
C ILE A 123 -26.19 9.39 6.70
N LYS A 124 -26.68 8.22 7.09
CA LYS A 124 -27.46 7.33 6.22
C LYS A 124 -28.71 8.04 5.70
N LEU A 125 -29.42 8.78 6.55
CA LEU A 125 -30.58 9.56 6.16
C LEU A 125 -30.22 10.69 5.19
N ALA A 126 -29.15 11.44 5.46
CA ALA A 126 -28.67 12.50 4.58
C ALA A 126 -28.25 11.96 3.21
N ILE A 127 -27.55 10.83 3.16
CA ILE A 127 -27.18 10.15 1.92
C ILE A 127 -28.44 9.67 1.19
N ALA A 128 -29.41 9.05 1.88
CA ALA A 128 -30.66 8.61 1.27
C ALA A 128 -31.46 9.79 0.68
N ALA A 129 -31.50 10.93 1.37
CA ALA A 129 -32.14 12.15 0.89
C ALA A 129 -31.41 12.73 -0.35
N LEU A 130 -30.08 12.76 -0.34
CA LEU A 130 -29.27 13.26 -1.46
C LEU A 130 -29.30 12.33 -2.69
N THR A 131 -29.53 11.04 -2.47
CA THR A 131 -29.54 10.01 -3.53
C THR A 131 -30.94 9.63 -4.00
N GLY A 132 -31.99 10.24 -3.43
CA GLY A 132 -33.39 9.95 -3.80
C GLY A 132 -33.90 8.57 -3.34
N LEU A 133 -33.20 7.93 -2.40
CA LEU A 133 -33.52 6.60 -1.85
C LEU A 133 -34.30 6.68 -0.52
N ALA A 134 -34.79 7.86 -0.13
CA ALA A 134 -35.53 8.03 1.12
C ALA A 134 -36.89 7.30 1.08
N PRO A 135 -37.23 6.45 2.07
CA PRO A 135 -38.59 5.96 2.23
C PRO A 135 -39.54 7.12 2.62
N PRO A 136 -40.85 7.03 2.30
CA PRO A 136 -41.84 8.06 2.60
C PRO A 136 -42.02 8.30 4.10
#